data_AF-A0A0C3KMT8-F1
#
_entry.id   AF-A0A0C3KMT8-F1
#
_cell.length_a   1.000
_cell.length_b   1.000
_cell.length_c   1.000
_cell.angle_alpha   90.00
_cell.angle_beta   90.00
_cell.angle_gamma   90.00
#
_symmetry.space_group_name_H-M   'P 1'
#
loop_
_entity.id
_entity.type
_entity.pdbx_description
1 polymer ?
#
loop_
_entity_poly.entity_id
_entity_poly.type
_entity_poly.pdbx_seq_one_letter_code
_entity_poly.pdbx_strand_id
1 'polypeptide(L)'
;MGVELMTSKVEAAEEVAKSWFQVFQDIKTNLAKAHSQQKQQVDGHHSSAPSYSIGSQSHKLSKKWISPYEVLEVLLNTLNLKLPCNMRIHPVVNVSQVKPY
;
A
#
# COMPACT_ATOMS: atom_id res chain seq x y z
N MET A 1 31.95 -10.73 -10.01
CA MET A 1 32.59 -11.79 -10.83
C MET A 1 32.58 -11.34 -12.28
N GLY A 2 33.75 -11.04 -12.85
CA GLY A 2 33.89 -10.79 -14.29
C GLY A 2 33.96 -12.12 -15.02
N VAL A 3 33.21 -12.26 -16.11
CA VAL A 3 33.37 -13.41 -17.00
C VAL A 3 34.47 -13.01 -17.98
N GLU A 4 35.64 -13.63 -17.88
CA GLU A 4 36.74 -13.41 -18.81
C GLU A 4 36.46 -14.14 -20.12
N LEU A 5 36.71 -13.46 -21.23
CA LEU A 5 36.55 -14.01 -22.57
C LEU A 5 37.74 -14.94 -22.85
N MET A 6 37.51 -16.24 -22.78
CA MET A 6 38.52 -17.23 -23.14
C MET A 6 38.67 -17.29 -24.66
N THR A 7 39.91 -17.29 -25.14
CA THR A 7 40.23 -17.40 -26.56
C THR A 7 40.40 -18.87 -26.94
N SER A 8 39.85 -19.26 -28.10
CA SER A 8 39.90 -20.62 -28.62
C SER A 8 40.49 -20.59 -30.02
N LYS A 9 41.29 -21.60 -30.39
CA LYS A 9 41.84 -21.69 -31.75
C LYS A 9 40.77 -22.01 -32.82
N VAL A 10 39.58 -22.41 -32.39
CA VAL A 10 38.47 -22.78 -33.28
C VAL A 10 37.59 -21.56 -33.48
N GLU A 11 37.55 -21.05 -34.71
CA GLU A 11 36.79 -19.86 -35.10
C GLU A 11 35.31 -19.94 -34.70
N ALA A 12 34.67 -21.08 -34.95
CA ALA A 12 33.28 -21.31 -34.55
C ALA A 12 33.06 -21.21 -33.03
N ALA A 13 34.05 -21.54 -32.21
CA ALA A 13 33.95 -21.43 -30.76
C ALA A 13 34.09 -19.97 -30.29
N GLU A 14 34.88 -19.15 -30.99
CA GLU A 14 35.00 -17.71 -30.69
C GLU A 14 33.73 -16.94 -31.02
N GLU A 15 33.08 -17.25 -32.15
CA GLU A 15 31.81 -16.63 -32.54
C GLU A 15 30.71 -16.92 -31.51
N VAL A 16 30.63 -18.17 -31.02
CA VAL A 16 29.72 -18.53 -29.93
C VAL A 16 30.09 -17.80 -28.64
N ALA A 17 31.37 -17.69 -28.28
CA ALA A 17 31.78 -16.96 -27.08
C ALA A 17 31.39 -15.46 -27.15
N LYS A 18 31.56 -14.82 -28.30
CA LYS A 18 31.14 -13.43 -28.55
C LYS A 18 29.62 -13.27 -28.42
N SER A 19 28.84 -14.19 -28.99
CA SER A 19 27.37 -14.12 -28.88
C SER A 19 26.89 -14.27 -27.44
N TRP A 20 27.48 -15.20 -26.68
CA TRP A 20 27.18 -15.40 -25.26
C TRP A 20 27.54 -14.18 -24.41
N PHE A 21 28.70 -13.57 -24.70
CA PHE A 21 29.11 -12.35 -24.01
C PHE A 21 28.13 -11.21 -24.27
N GLN A 22 27.69 -11.02 -25.52
CA GLN A 22 26.69 -10.02 -25.86
C GLN A 22 25.37 -10.25 -25.10
N VAL A 23 24.85 -11.48 -25.13
CA VAL A 23 23.64 -11.86 -24.38
C VAL A 23 23.80 -11.54 -22.89
N PHE A 24 24.97 -11.80 -22.31
CA PHE A 24 25.22 -11.53 -20.91
C PHE A 24 25.22 -10.02 -20.59
N GLN A 25 25.79 -9.19 -21.47
CA GLN A 25 25.72 -7.74 -21.32
C GLN A 25 24.30 -7.21 -21.47
N ASP A 26 23.54 -7.75 -22.42
CA ASP A 26 22.14 -7.39 -22.63
C ASP A 26 21.29 -7.75 -21.40
N ILE A 27 21.51 -8.92 -20.80
CA ILE A 27 20.84 -9.30 -19.55
C ILE A 27 21.15 -8.32 -18.42
N LYS A 28 22.43 -7.96 -18.25
CA LYS A 28 22.85 -7.01 -17.20
C LYS A 28 22.20 -5.63 -17.37
N THR A 29 22.19 -5.10 -18.59
CA THR A 29 21.61 -3.79 -18.88
C THR A 29 20.09 -3.80 -18.69
N ASN A 30 19.41 -4.84 -19.18
CA ASN A 30 17.97 -5.01 -18.99
C ASN A 30 17.59 -5.19 -17.53
N LEU A 31 18.38 -5.93 -16.74
CA LEU A 31 18.15 -6.09 -15.31
C LEU A 31 18.28 -4.77 -14.56
N ALA A 32 19.33 -3.99 -14.84
CA ALA A 32 19.50 -2.65 -14.26
C ALA A 32 18.35 -1.71 -14.63
N LYS A 33 17.88 -1.77 -15.88
CA LYS A 33 16.72 -1.02 -16.35
C LYS A 33 15.43 -1.45 -15.65
N ALA A 34 15.19 -2.75 -15.51
CA ALA A 34 14.01 -3.27 -14.82
C ALA A 34 14.00 -2.82 -13.35
N HIS A 35 15.15 -2.88 -12.67
CA HIS A 35 15.28 -2.42 -11.28
C HIS A 35 14.98 -0.92 -11.13
N SER A 36 15.48 -0.08 -12.05
CA SER A 36 15.20 1.36 -11.99
C SER A 36 13.73 1.69 -12.27
N GLN A 37 13.11 1.01 -13.24
CA GLN A 37 11.69 1.15 -13.54
C GLN A 37 10.82 0.70 -12.36
N GLN A 38 11.13 -0.44 -11.75
CA GLN A 38 10.41 -0.94 -10.58
C GLN A 38 10.49 0.05 -9.42
N LYS A 39 11.68 0.61 -9.15
CA LYS A 39 11.84 1.65 -8.13
C LYS A 39 11.00 2.89 -8.43
N GLN A 40 11.03 3.40 -9.66
CA GLN A 40 10.23 4.57 -10.05
C GLN A 40 8.72 4.33 -9.91
N GLN A 41 8.23 3.14 -10.26
CA GLN A 41 6.82 2.78 -10.11
C GLN A 41 6.43 2.72 -8.64
N VAL A 42 7.24 2.04 -7.82
CA VAL A 42 7.03 1.95 -6.37
C VAL A 42 7.00 3.36 -5.78
N ASP A 43 8.03 4.17 -6.01
CA ASP A 43 8.13 5.54 -5.49
C ASP A 43 6.98 6.43 -5.98
N GLY A 44 6.49 6.27 -7.21
CA GLY A 44 5.34 6.99 -7.76
C GLY A 44 3.99 6.60 -7.13
N HIS A 45 3.87 5.40 -6.58
CA HIS A 45 2.68 4.94 -5.87
C HIS A 45 2.74 5.16 -4.34
N HIS A 46 3.91 5.55 -3.81
CA HIS A 46 4.05 5.89 -2.40
C HIS A 46 3.77 7.37 -2.15
N SER A 47 2.76 7.66 -1.34
CA SER A 47 2.61 8.97 -0.72
C SER A 47 3.69 9.14 0.35
N SER A 48 4.18 10.37 0.55
CA SER A 48 5.03 10.69 1.69
C SER A 48 4.30 10.36 2.99
N ALA A 49 5.06 9.90 4.00
CA ALA A 49 4.50 9.65 5.31
C ALA A 49 3.90 10.95 5.88
N PRO A 50 2.71 10.91 6.51
CA PRO A 50 2.15 12.08 7.16
C PRO A 50 3.10 12.63 8.23
N SER A 51 3.20 13.96 8.36
CA SER A 51 3.92 14.57 9.47
C SER A 51 3.10 14.44 10.75
N TYR A 52 3.60 13.63 11.69
CA TYR A 52 2.99 13.48 13.01
C TYR A 52 3.67 14.43 13.98
N SER A 53 2.91 15.35 14.57
CA SER A 53 3.35 16.11 15.75
C SER A 53 2.80 15.48 17.03
N ILE A 54 3.53 15.64 18.13
CA ILE A 54 3.02 15.27 19.45
C ILE A 54 1.77 16.12 19.73
N GLY A 55 0.63 15.47 19.95
CA GLY A 55 -0.68 16.11 20.08
C GLY A 55 -1.53 16.15 18.80
N SER A 56 -1.00 15.71 17.66
CA SER A 56 -1.81 15.56 16.44
C SER A 56 -2.85 14.44 16.61
N GLN A 57 -4.11 14.74 16.35
CA GLN A 57 -5.19 13.74 16.40
C GLN A 57 -5.09 12.83 15.18
N SER A 58 -4.57 11.62 15.39
CA SER A 58 -4.60 10.58 14.37
C SER A 58 -5.96 9.88 14.36
N HIS A 59 -6.64 9.89 13.21
CA HIS A 59 -7.90 9.14 13.03
C HIS A 59 -7.74 7.62 13.26
N LYS A 60 -6.51 7.10 13.16
CA LYS A 60 -6.24 5.69 13.50
C LYS A 60 -6.34 5.41 15.00
N LEU A 61 -6.10 6.43 15.83
CA LEU A 61 -6.08 6.34 17.29
C LEU A 61 -7.35 6.95 17.92
N SER A 62 -8.25 7.54 17.13
CA SER A 62 -9.51 8.06 17.63
C SER A 62 -10.42 6.93 18.11
N LYS A 63 -11.24 7.23 19.13
CA LYS A 63 -12.23 6.27 19.64
C LYS A 63 -13.15 5.83 18.51
N LYS A 64 -13.32 4.52 18.34
CA LYS A 64 -14.17 3.93 17.30
C LYS A 64 -15.66 4.16 17.55
N TRP A 65 -16.06 4.19 18.82
CA TRP A 65 -17.45 4.38 19.25
C TRP A 65 -17.59 5.71 19.97
N ILE A 66 -18.66 6.41 19.65
CA ILE A 66 -19.08 7.63 20.36
C ILE A 66 -19.86 7.17 21.60
N SER A 67 -19.84 7.97 22.66
CA SER A 67 -20.43 7.72 23.99
C SER A 67 -21.74 6.90 24.00
N PRO A 68 -22.05 6.18 25.09
CA PRO A 68 -23.35 5.54 25.23
C PRO A 68 -24.50 6.56 25.10
N TYR A 69 -25.56 6.17 24.38
CA TYR A 69 -26.77 6.96 24.20
C TYR A 69 -28.00 6.16 24.61
N GLU A 70 -29.00 6.85 25.15
CA GLU A 70 -30.28 6.24 25.50
C GLU A 70 -31.06 5.88 24.22
N VAL A 71 -31.67 4.70 24.21
CA VAL A 71 -32.58 4.27 23.15
C VAL A 71 -33.97 4.78 23.49
N LEU A 72 -34.54 5.61 22.61
CA LEU A 72 -35.91 6.13 22.74
C LEU A 72 -36.93 5.13 22.19
N GLU A 73 -36.62 4.50 21.07
CA GLU A 73 -37.52 3.59 20.37
C GLU A 73 -36.74 2.50 19.64
N VAL A 74 -37.28 1.28 19.67
CA VAL A 74 -36.75 0.11 18.96
C VAL A 74 -37.69 -0.22 17.81
N LEU A 75 -37.21 -0.10 16.58
CA LEU A 75 -37.88 -0.54 15.37
C LEU A 75 -37.26 -1.87 14.90
N LEU A 76 -37.77 -2.45 13.80
CA LEU A 76 -37.30 -3.77 13.32
C LEU A 76 -35.77 -3.87 13.16
N ASN A 77 -35.17 -2.91 12.44
CA ASN A 77 -33.75 -2.91 12.09
C ASN A 77 -33.05 -1.59 12.44
N THR A 78 -33.76 -0.68 13.10
CA THR A 78 -33.28 0.65 13.44
C THR A 78 -33.61 1.00 14.89
N LEU A 79 -32.77 1.84 15.48
CA LEU A 79 -32.92 2.36 16.83
C LEU A 79 -32.99 3.88 16.75
N ASN A 80 -33.97 4.47 17.42
CA ASN A 80 -34.01 5.90 17.63
C ASN A 80 -33.24 6.25 18.90
N LEU A 81 -32.12 6.96 18.76
CA LEU A 81 -31.22 7.32 19.85
C LEU A 81 -31.45 8.76 20.28
N LYS A 82 -31.35 9.00 21.59
CA LYS A 82 -31.33 10.34 22.17
C LYS A 82 -29.98 11.01 21.94
N LEU A 83 -29.81 11.59 20.75
CA LEU A 83 -28.61 12.33 20.40
C LEU A 83 -28.71 13.81 20.84
N PRO A 84 -27.60 14.41 21.30
CA PRO A 84 -27.49 15.86 21.46
C PRO A 84 -27.84 16.62 20.17
N CYS A 85 -28.58 17.72 20.29
CA CYS A 85 -29.05 18.53 19.16
C CYS A 85 -27.92 19.18 18.34
N ASN A 86 -26.71 19.27 18.89
CA ASN A 86 -25.53 19.80 18.22
C ASN A 86 -24.81 18.78 17.32
N MET A 87 -25.20 17.50 17.35
CA MET A 87 -24.61 16.48 16.49
C MET A 87 -25.22 16.53 15.09
N ARG A 88 -24.37 16.39 14.07
CA ARG A 88 -24.78 16.32 12.64
C ARG A 88 -25.24 14.91 12.21
N ILE A 89 -25.42 13.99 13.15
CA ILE A 89 -25.78 12.60 12.90
C ILE A 89 -27.29 12.45 13.07
N HIS A 90 -27.93 11.68 12.20
CA HIS A 90 -29.36 11.37 12.35
C HIS A 90 -29.62 10.50 13.60
N PRO A 91 -30.67 10.79 14.38
CA PRO A 91 -30.96 10.05 15.61
C PRO A 91 -31.40 8.61 15.36
N VAL A 92 -31.97 8.31 14.19
CA VAL A 92 -32.37 6.96 13.80
C VAL A 92 -31.21 6.27 13.06
N VAL A 93 -30.67 5.20 13.64
CA VAL A 93 -29.52 4.45 13.12
C VAL A 93 -29.83 2.96 12.99
N ASN A 94 -29.14 2.26 12.10
CA ASN A 94 -29.31 0.81 11.95
C ASN A 94 -28.63 0.05 13.11
N VAL A 95 -29.21 -1.07 13.55
CA VAL A 95 -28.66 -1.91 14.63
C VAL A 95 -27.22 -2.38 14.39
N SER A 96 -26.78 -2.51 13.14
CA SER A 96 -25.39 -2.86 12.79
C SER A 96 -24.36 -1.77 13.13
N GLN A 97 -24.82 -0.53 13.33
CA GLN A 97 -24.00 0.62 13.68
C GLN A 97 -24.00 0.94 15.18
N VAL A 98 -24.58 0.06 16.00
CA VAL A 98 -24.68 0.24 17.46
C VAL A 98 -24.06 -0.97 18.15
N LYS A 99 -23.48 -0.75 19.33
CA LYS A 99 -22.94 -1.81 20.18
C LYS A 99 -23.56 -1.70 21.57
N PRO A 100 -24.09 -2.78 22.17
CA PRO A 100 -24.56 -2.76 23.55
C PRO A 100 -23.39 -2.45 24.50
N TYR A 101 -23.67 -1.64 25.52
CA TYR A 101 -22.72 -1.23 26.56
C TYR A 101 -23.02 -1.96 27.86
#